data_AF-A0AAD9KCU3-F1
#
_entry.id   AF-A0AAD9KCU3-F1
#
_cell.length_a   1.000
_cell.length_b   1.000
_cell.length_c   1.000
_cell.angle_alpha   90.00
_cell.angle_beta   90.00
_cell.angle_gamma   90.00
#
_symmetry.space_group_name_H-M   'P 1'
#
loop_
_entity.id
_entity.type
_entity.pdbx_description
1 polymer ?
#
loop_
_entity_poly.entity_id
_entity_poly.type
_entity_poly.pdbx_seq_one_letter_code
_entity_poly.pdbx_strand_id
1 'polypeptide(L)'
;MTGRSRSTVGGIAELLQLRPHSGSTPPTPRPFARNPGTRTSRIGGRSVADSRSIHSAVYKAEARPCAPVGHTIMAGLVALAIILLAAVQVQSFADRDEVNEMRLNDLQGKLQDLQHILDERAQTREQRFREFHELRARVHSLTESKCGRREFHCEDSEVHCIHDILVCDGANDCHDGSDEKHCENPAYAGATFHGNEFNNKCEHDFNAEHIHVDVIEEKRYNDFPSISLLDVKVSLDDKSSKMYKGVYSYGEKAMVLYPEHGNGFGMICRFDTDESKFCHAEFISLISRNVCAEAILTLKE
;
A
#
# COMPACT_ATOMS: atom_id res chain seq x y z
N MET A 1 -0.51 37.77 42.73
CA MET A 1 -0.23 36.36 43.09
C MET A 1 -0.33 35.53 41.83
N THR A 2 0.80 35.02 41.37
CA THR A 2 1.02 34.35 40.07
C THR A 2 0.54 32.91 40.11
N GLY A 3 -0.38 32.53 39.20
CA GLY A 3 -0.81 31.15 38.99
C GLY A 3 0.11 30.43 38.01
N ARG A 4 0.74 29.34 38.45
CA ARG A 4 1.62 28.49 37.63
C ARG A 4 0.82 27.27 37.17
N SER A 5 0.55 27.18 35.87
CA SER A 5 -0.07 26.01 35.23
C SER A 5 0.89 24.81 35.34
N ARG A 6 0.38 23.65 35.78
CA ARG A 6 1.14 22.40 35.83
C ARG A 6 1.27 21.84 34.41
N SER A 7 2.52 21.61 34.02
CA SER A 7 2.97 21.11 32.73
C SER A 7 2.45 19.70 32.40
N THR A 8 1.97 19.55 31.16
CA THR A 8 1.48 18.32 30.48
C THR A 8 2.60 17.30 30.17
N VAL A 9 3.84 17.57 30.56
CA VAL A 9 5.03 16.76 30.20
C VAL A 9 5.14 15.45 30.99
N GLY A 10 4.35 15.26 32.06
CA GLY A 10 4.43 14.06 32.90
C GLY A 10 3.87 12.77 32.29
N GLY A 11 2.97 12.85 31.31
CA GLY A 11 2.29 11.66 30.76
C GLY A 11 3.06 10.91 29.68
N ILE A 12 3.96 11.59 28.95
CA ILE A 12 4.69 11.01 27.81
C ILE A 12 5.83 10.08 28.29
N ALA A 13 6.41 10.38 29.46
CA ALA A 13 7.51 9.60 30.03
C ALA A 13 7.09 8.19 30.50
N GLU A 14 5.79 7.94 30.75
CA GLU A 14 5.31 6.67 31.30
C GLU A 14 4.95 5.63 30.21
N LEU A 15 4.66 6.07 28.98
CA LEU A 15 4.39 5.18 27.84
C LEU A 15 5.68 4.63 27.19
N LEU A 16 6.79 5.37 27.26
CA LEU A 16 8.11 4.93 26.78
C LEU A 16 8.79 3.88 27.69
N GLN A 17 8.19 3.53 28.83
CA GLN A 17 8.77 2.61 29.84
C GLN A 17 8.18 1.19 29.82
N LEU A 18 7.26 0.88 28.90
CA LEU A 18 6.52 -0.39 28.91
C LEU A 18 6.98 -1.30 27.75
N ARG A 19 7.89 -2.24 28.03
CA ARG A 19 7.93 -3.51 27.31
C ARG A 19 8.09 -4.71 28.25
N PRO A 20 7.33 -5.81 28.03
CA PRO A 20 7.35 -7.00 28.86
C PRO A 20 8.52 -7.92 28.51
N HIS A 21 8.97 -8.68 29.51
CA HIS A 21 9.89 -9.81 29.34
C HIS A 21 9.21 -10.95 28.57
N SER A 22 9.82 -11.42 27.48
CA SER A 22 9.48 -12.73 26.91
C SER A 22 10.72 -13.44 26.39
N GLY A 23 11.16 -14.43 27.15
CA GLY A 23 11.95 -15.54 26.63
C GLY A 23 11.00 -16.59 26.07
N SER A 24 11.16 -16.94 24.80
CA SER A 24 10.57 -18.15 24.24
C SER A 24 11.48 -18.73 23.16
N THR A 25 11.81 -20.00 23.34
CA THR A 25 12.63 -20.83 22.44
C THR A 25 11.91 -21.08 21.11
N PRO A 26 12.58 -20.98 19.95
CA PRO A 26 11.96 -21.21 18.65
C PRO A 26 11.80 -22.71 18.34
N PRO A 27 10.73 -23.13 17.63
CA PRO A 27 10.55 -24.50 17.17
C PRO A 27 11.38 -24.79 15.91
N THR A 28 11.77 -26.06 15.75
CA THR A 28 12.62 -26.59 14.67
C THR A 28 11.93 -26.68 13.31
N PRO A 29 12.67 -26.51 12.19
CA PRO A 29 12.11 -26.47 10.84
C PRO A 29 11.83 -27.86 10.23
N ARG A 30 10.78 -27.96 9.40
CA ARG A 30 10.57 -29.07 8.45
C ARG A 30 11.06 -28.69 7.05
N PRO A 31 11.59 -29.63 6.25
CA PRO A 31 12.17 -29.31 4.95
C PRO A 31 11.12 -29.24 3.84
N PHE A 32 11.20 -28.21 2.99
CA PHE A 32 10.45 -28.08 1.74
C PHE A 32 11.20 -28.73 0.58
N ALA A 33 10.48 -29.55 -0.19
CA ALA A 33 10.94 -30.19 -1.40
C ALA A 33 10.96 -29.22 -2.60
N ARG A 34 12.07 -29.21 -3.35
CA ARG A 34 12.17 -28.54 -4.66
C ARG A 34 11.52 -29.39 -5.73
N ASN A 35 10.90 -28.74 -6.72
CA ASN A 35 10.91 -29.26 -8.10
C ASN A 35 11.03 -28.13 -9.13
N PRO A 36 11.56 -28.43 -10.34
CA PRO A 36 12.19 -27.44 -11.20
C PRO A 36 11.38 -27.08 -12.45
N GLY A 37 11.49 -25.80 -12.81
CA GLY A 37 11.73 -25.23 -14.15
C GLY A 37 10.95 -25.70 -15.38
N THR A 38 10.33 -24.75 -16.08
CA THR A 38 10.11 -24.84 -17.54
C THR A 38 10.37 -23.51 -18.27
N ARG A 39 11.46 -23.55 -19.03
CA ARG A 39 11.76 -23.01 -20.37
C ARG A 39 10.95 -21.84 -20.97
N THR A 40 11.72 -20.82 -21.30
CA THR A 40 11.46 -19.68 -22.19
C THR A 40 11.16 -20.07 -23.64
N SER A 41 10.33 -19.30 -24.34
CA SER A 41 10.45 -19.15 -25.80
C SER A 41 10.17 -17.72 -26.27
N ARG A 42 11.12 -17.18 -27.02
CA ARG A 42 11.10 -15.89 -27.75
C ARG A 42 10.44 -16.09 -29.12
N ILE A 43 9.55 -15.20 -29.52
CA ILE A 43 9.31 -14.79 -30.93
C ILE A 43 8.81 -13.33 -30.81
N GLY A 44 9.47 -12.29 -31.34
CA GLY A 44 9.94 -12.10 -32.71
C GLY A 44 8.98 -11.13 -33.40
N GLY A 45 9.19 -9.82 -33.21
CA GLY A 45 8.30 -8.77 -33.72
C GLY A 45 8.38 -8.58 -35.24
N ARG A 46 7.33 -7.98 -35.81
CA ARG A 46 7.41 -7.28 -37.10
C ARG A 46 6.44 -6.10 -37.20
N SER A 47 6.92 -5.14 -37.98
CA SER A 47 6.54 -3.73 -38.10
C SER A 47 5.18 -3.45 -38.72
N VAL A 48 4.68 -2.28 -38.31
CA VAL A 48 3.59 -1.46 -38.84
C VAL A 48 3.95 -0.85 -40.20
N ALA A 49 2.96 -0.71 -41.08
CA ALA A 49 2.80 0.32 -42.13
C ALA A 49 1.30 0.37 -42.46
N ASP A 50 0.56 1.36 -41.96
CA ASP A 50 0.21 2.65 -42.59
C ASP A 50 -0.56 2.53 -43.93
N SER A 51 -1.84 2.94 -43.94
CA SER A 51 -2.28 4.18 -44.63
C SER A 51 -3.80 4.27 -44.84
N ARG A 52 -4.32 5.46 -44.46
CA ARG A 52 -5.30 6.30 -45.18
C ARG A 52 -6.81 6.02 -45.09
N SER A 53 -7.40 6.86 -44.22
CA SER A 53 -8.66 7.61 -44.33
C SER A 53 -9.17 7.90 -45.75
N ILE A 54 -10.46 7.64 -46.00
CA ILE A 54 -11.26 8.33 -47.03
C ILE A 54 -12.70 8.59 -46.49
N HIS A 55 -12.98 9.89 -46.35
CA HIS A 55 -14.24 10.63 -46.38
C HIS A 55 -15.59 9.92 -46.41
N SER A 56 -16.45 10.33 -45.46
CA SER A 56 -17.91 10.27 -45.53
C SER A 56 -18.43 11.36 -46.48
N ALA A 57 -19.25 10.98 -47.46
CA ALA A 57 -20.02 11.90 -48.29
C ALA A 57 -21.51 11.55 -48.16
N VAL A 58 -22.25 12.48 -47.57
CA VAL A 58 -23.71 12.50 -47.44
C VAL A 58 -24.33 12.71 -48.83
N TYR A 59 -25.13 11.77 -49.32
CA TYR A 59 -26.05 12.01 -50.43
C TYR A 59 -27.48 12.16 -49.91
N LYS A 60 -28.03 13.36 -50.10
CA LYS A 60 -29.41 13.75 -49.86
C LYS A 60 -30.21 13.41 -51.11
N ALA A 61 -31.15 12.47 -51.03
CA ALA A 61 -32.03 12.12 -52.15
C ALA A 61 -33.41 12.75 -51.95
N GLU A 62 -33.76 13.71 -52.82
CA GLU A 62 -35.14 14.20 -52.99
C GLU A 62 -35.88 13.28 -53.95
N ALA A 63 -37.02 12.75 -53.51
CA ALA A 63 -37.93 11.96 -54.34
C ALA A 63 -38.94 12.88 -55.05
N ARG A 64 -39.16 12.64 -56.35
CA ARG A 64 -40.39 13.03 -57.05
C ARG A 64 -40.90 11.84 -57.88
N PRO A 65 -42.23 11.60 -57.93
CA PRO A 65 -42.79 10.39 -58.52
C PRO A 65 -43.27 10.61 -59.95
N CYS A 66 -43.03 9.64 -60.84
CA CYS A 66 -43.87 9.38 -62.01
C CYS A 66 -43.94 7.86 -62.26
N ALA A 67 -45.15 7.36 -62.44
CA ALA A 67 -45.49 6.05 -62.99
C ALA A 67 -46.52 6.29 -64.11
N PRO A 68 -46.97 5.29 -64.91
CA PRO A 68 -46.48 3.93 -65.18
C PRO A 68 -46.24 3.77 -66.73
N VAL A 69 -45.82 2.68 -67.36
CA VAL A 69 -46.42 1.34 -67.55
C VAL A 69 -45.42 0.54 -68.41
N GLY A 70 -45.29 -0.76 -68.18
CA GLY A 70 -44.88 -1.68 -69.23
C GLY A 70 -43.64 -2.55 -69.00
N HIS A 71 -43.21 -2.83 -67.77
CA HIS A 71 -42.08 -3.75 -67.50
C HIS A 71 -42.37 -4.65 -66.27
N THR A 72 -43.51 -5.35 -66.22
CA THR A 72 -43.86 -6.18 -65.04
C THR A 72 -42.95 -7.39 -64.88
N ILE A 73 -42.48 -7.99 -65.98
CA ILE A 73 -41.56 -9.14 -65.93
C ILE A 73 -40.14 -8.70 -65.55
N MET A 74 -39.67 -7.58 -66.11
CA MET A 74 -38.34 -7.02 -65.81
C MET A 74 -38.27 -6.42 -64.40
N ALA A 75 -39.32 -5.75 -63.92
CA ALA A 75 -39.39 -5.25 -62.55
C ALA A 75 -39.40 -6.38 -61.52
N GLY A 76 -40.09 -7.50 -61.82
CA GLY A 76 -40.04 -8.71 -61.00
C GLY A 76 -38.64 -9.30 -60.91
N LEU A 77 -37.95 -9.44 -62.04
CA LEU A 77 -36.58 -9.96 -62.09
C LEU A 77 -35.56 -9.03 -61.41
N VAL A 78 -35.71 -7.72 -61.55
CA VAL A 78 -34.86 -6.72 -60.88
C VAL A 78 -35.10 -6.74 -59.37
N ALA A 79 -36.35 -6.81 -58.92
CA ALA A 79 -36.68 -6.94 -57.50
C ALA A 79 -36.10 -8.24 -56.91
N LEU A 80 -36.21 -9.35 -57.65
CA LEU A 80 -35.65 -10.64 -57.23
C LEU A 80 -34.11 -10.60 -57.18
N ALA A 81 -33.46 -9.94 -58.15
CA ALA A 81 -32.01 -9.72 -58.15
C ALA A 81 -31.54 -8.84 -56.98
N ILE A 82 -32.28 -7.78 -56.65
CA ILE A 82 -31.99 -6.92 -55.49
C ILE A 82 -32.16 -7.68 -54.18
N ILE A 83 -33.22 -8.49 -54.05
CA ILE A 83 -33.46 -9.33 -52.86
C ILE A 83 -32.34 -10.37 -52.71
N LEU A 84 -31.91 -11.01 -53.81
CA LEU A 84 -30.81 -11.96 -53.80
C LEU A 84 -29.48 -11.30 -53.44
N LEU A 85 -29.18 -10.11 -53.99
CA LEU A 85 -27.98 -9.34 -53.61
C LEU A 85 -28.01 -8.90 -52.15
N ALA A 86 -29.16 -8.44 -51.64
CA ALA A 86 -29.33 -8.07 -50.25
C ALA A 86 -29.15 -9.27 -49.31
N ALA A 87 -29.70 -10.44 -49.66
CA ALA A 87 -29.51 -11.68 -48.90
C ALA A 87 -28.02 -12.11 -48.86
N VAL A 88 -27.32 -12.03 -49.99
CA VAL A 88 -25.87 -12.32 -50.06
C VAL A 88 -25.05 -11.35 -49.20
N GLN A 89 -25.41 -10.05 -49.18
CA GLN A 89 -24.73 -9.08 -48.31
C GLN A 89 -24.99 -9.37 -46.82
N VAL A 90 -26.23 -9.69 -46.43
CA VAL A 90 -26.59 -10.06 -45.06
C VAL A 90 -25.82 -11.30 -44.58
N GLN A 91 -25.67 -12.32 -45.43
CA GLN A 91 -24.87 -13.50 -45.11
C GLN A 91 -23.39 -13.17 -44.90
N SER A 92 -22.83 -12.25 -45.69
CA SER A 92 -21.42 -11.82 -45.55
C SER A 92 -21.15 -10.96 -44.31
N PHE A 93 -22.16 -10.25 -43.81
CA PHE A 93 -22.06 -9.46 -42.57
C PHE A 93 -22.21 -10.35 -41.33
N ALA A 94 -23.15 -11.29 -41.32
CA ALA A 94 -23.31 -12.25 -40.22
C ALA A 94 -22.04 -13.08 -39.97
N ASP A 95 -21.35 -13.50 -41.04
CA ASP A 95 -20.08 -14.24 -40.98
C ASP A 95 -18.91 -13.40 -40.41
N ARG A 96 -18.94 -12.07 -40.63
CA ARG A 96 -17.93 -11.15 -40.08
C ARG A 96 -18.17 -10.83 -38.61
N ASP A 97 -19.42 -10.72 -38.19
CA ASP A 97 -19.77 -10.47 -36.79
C ASP A 97 -19.42 -11.67 -35.91
N GLU A 98 -19.65 -12.90 -36.38
CA GLU A 98 -19.26 -14.13 -35.68
C GLU A 98 -17.73 -14.25 -35.50
N VAL A 99 -16.95 -13.89 -36.52
CA VAL A 99 -15.49 -13.86 -36.44
C VAL A 99 -14.99 -12.75 -35.50
N ASN A 100 -15.66 -11.61 -35.46
CA ASN A 100 -15.32 -10.54 -34.53
C ASN A 100 -15.69 -10.90 -33.08
N GLU A 101 -16.80 -11.59 -32.87
CA GLU A 101 -17.21 -12.12 -31.56
C GLU A 101 -16.20 -13.14 -31.04
N MET A 102 -15.71 -14.06 -31.89
CA MET A 102 -14.62 -14.97 -31.52
C MET A 102 -13.34 -14.24 -31.09
N ARG A 103 -12.97 -13.14 -31.78
CA ARG A 103 -11.81 -12.33 -31.40
C ARG A 103 -12.01 -11.61 -30.08
N LEU A 104 -13.22 -11.09 -29.82
CA LEU A 104 -13.55 -10.46 -28.54
C LEU A 104 -13.49 -11.47 -27.39
N ASN A 105 -14.00 -12.68 -27.59
CA ASN A 105 -13.92 -13.75 -26.61
C ASN A 105 -12.46 -14.18 -26.34
N ASP A 106 -11.61 -14.29 -27.37
CA ASP A 106 -10.18 -14.57 -27.21
C ASP A 106 -9.44 -13.46 -26.44
N LEU A 107 -9.72 -12.19 -26.76
CA LEU A 107 -9.15 -11.05 -26.04
C LEU A 107 -9.60 -11.02 -24.58
N GLN A 108 -10.87 -11.34 -24.31
CA GLN A 108 -11.40 -11.42 -22.96
C GLN A 108 -10.75 -12.57 -22.16
N GLY A 109 -10.53 -13.73 -22.78
CA GLY A 109 -9.78 -14.82 -22.18
C GLY A 109 -8.33 -14.43 -21.83
N LYS A 110 -7.65 -13.75 -22.76
CA LYS A 110 -6.28 -13.24 -22.52
C LYS A 110 -6.22 -12.21 -21.39
N LEU A 111 -7.24 -11.35 -21.25
CA LEU A 111 -7.33 -10.40 -20.15
C LEU A 111 -7.52 -11.12 -18.81
N GLN A 112 -8.37 -12.15 -18.76
CA GLN A 112 -8.56 -12.98 -17.57
C GLN A 112 -7.27 -13.71 -17.17
N ASP A 113 -6.56 -14.29 -18.13
CA ASP A 113 -5.27 -14.95 -17.89
C ASP A 113 -4.21 -13.96 -17.36
N LEU A 114 -4.13 -12.77 -17.95
CA LEU A 114 -3.22 -11.72 -17.47
C LEU A 114 -3.57 -11.28 -16.05
N GLN A 115 -4.85 -11.10 -15.76
CA GLN A 115 -5.30 -10.70 -14.43
C GLN A 115 -4.95 -11.77 -13.39
N HIS A 116 -5.17 -13.04 -13.70
CA HIS A 116 -4.77 -14.15 -12.83
C HIS A 116 -3.25 -14.15 -12.55
N ILE A 117 -2.42 -13.94 -13.57
CA ILE A 117 -0.96 -13.87 -13.39
C ILE A 117 -0.56 -12.69 -12.49
N LEU A 118 -1.24 -11.54 -12.61
CA LEU A 118 -0.98 -10.39 -11.75
C LEU A 118 -1.36 -10.68 -10.30
N ASP A 119 -2.51 -11.29 -10.06
CA ASP A 119 -2.99 -11.62 -8.71
C ASP A 119 -2.07 -12.65 -8.04
N GLU A 120 -1.65 -13.70 -8.77
CA GLU A 120 -0.71 -14.71 -8.26
C GLU A 120 0.64 -14.09 -7.87
N ARG A 121 1.15 -13.17 -8.70
CA ARG A 121 2.41 -12.47 -8.43
C ARG A 121 2.27 -11.47 -7.27
N ALA A 122 1.13 -10.80 -7.15
CA ALA A 122 0.83 -9.89 -6.05
C ALA A 122 0.81 -10.66 -4.72
N GLN A 123 0.09 -11.78 -4.66
CA GLN A 123 0.05 -12.64 -3.46
C GLN A 123 1.42 -13.21 -3.10
N THR A 124 2.20 -13.67 -4.09
CA THR A 124 3.56 -14.18 -3.87
C THR A 124 4.48 -13.10 -3.30
N ARG A 125 4.37 -11.86 -3.80
CA ARG A 125 5.13 -10.72 -3.29
C ARG A 125 4.77 -10.43 -1.84
N GLU A 126 3.48 -10.37 -1.53
CA GLU A 126 2.97 -10.11 -0.19
C GLU A 126 3.41 -11.19 0.81
N GLN A 127 3.37 -12.47 0.41
CA GLN A 127 3.83 -13.57 1.24
C GLN A 127 5.33 -13.51 1.53
N ARG A 128 6.17 -13.30 0.50
CA ARG A 128 7.62 -13.16 0.69
C ARG A 128 7.98 -11.94 1.53
N PHE A 129 7.21 -10.87 1.38
CA PHE A 129 7.37 -9.67 2.18
C PHE A 129 7.12 -9.98 3.66
N ARG A 130 5.99 -10.63 4.00
CA ARG A 130 5.70 -11.08 5.37
C ARG A 130 6.82 -11.95 5.95
N GLU A 131 7.29 -12.95 5.20
CA GLU A 131 8.37 -13.85 5.63
C GLU A 131 9.68 -13.10 5.87
N PHE A 132 10.02 -12.16 4.98
CA PHE A 132 11.20 -11.30 5.15
C PHE A 132 11.10 -10.42 6.40
N HIS A 133 9.94 -9.85 6.70
CA HIS A 133 9.75 -9.03 7.91
C HIS A 133 9.83 -9.84 9.19
N GLU A 134 9.23 -11.03 9.22
CA GLU A 134 9.37 -11.92 10.37
C GLU A 134 10.84 -12.30 10.60
N LEU A 135 11.56 -12.61 9.52
CA LEU A 135 12.98 -12.90 9.60
C LEU A 135 13.79 -11.69 10.08
N ARG A 136 13.49 -10.49 9.58
CA ARG A 136 14.16 -9.25 9.99
C ARG A 136 13.91 -8.93 11.46
N ALA A 137 12.68 -9.03 11.95
CA ALA A 137 12.35 -8.82 13.36
C ALA A 137 13.10 -9.82 14.26
N ARG A 138 13.20 -11.08 13.83
CA ARG A 138 14.00 -12.11 14.54
C ARG A 138 15.50 -11.82 14.49
N VAL A 139 16.03 -11.37 13.36
CA VAL A 139 17.44 -10.98 13.27
C VAL A 139 17.71 -9.78 14.18
N HIS A 140 16.85 -8.76 14.15
CA HIS A 140 16.98 -7.58 15.00
C HIS A 140 16.94 -7.92 16.49
N SER A 141 16.10 -8.87 16.91
CA SER A 141 16.06 -9.33 18.30
C SER A 141 17.23 -10.23 18.71
N LEU A 142 17.95 -10.82 17.74
CA LEU A 142 19.15 -11.63 17.97
C LEU A 142 20.45 -10.83 17.86
N THR A 143 20.43 -9.73 17.11
CA THR A 143 21.52 -8.75 17.12
C THR A 143 21.36 -7.90 18.36
N GLU A 144 22.09 -8.23 19.43
CA GLU A 144 22.20 -7.33 20.58
C GLU A 144 22.66 -5.95 20.07
N SER A 145 21.85 -4.93 20.34
CA SER A 145 22.30 -3.54 20.28
C SER A 145 23.56 -3.46 21.14
N LYS A 146 24.68 -3.00 20.56
CA LYS A 146 25.92 -2.80 21.31
C LYS A 146 25.81 -1.68 22.35
N CYS A 147 24.73 -0.90 22.26
CA CYS A 147 24.36 0.15 23.19
C CYS A 147 23.22 -0.29 24.11
N GLY A 148 23.14 0.35 25.27
CA GLY A 148 22.08 0.17 26.25
C GLY A 148 20.70 0.61 25.75
N ARG A 149 19.72 0.55 26.63
CA ARG A 149 18.35 1.00 26.32
C ARG A 149 18.36 2.51 26.13
N ARG A 150 17.63 3.00 25.12
CA ARG A 150 17.53 4.43 24.78
C ARG A 150 18.87 5.05 24.37
N GLU A 151 19.78 4.22 23.87
CA GLU A 151 21.04 4.67 23.32
C GLU A 151 21.09 4.38 21.81
N PHE A 152 21.67 5.33 21.08
CA PHE A 152 21.92 5.26 19.66
C PHE A 152 23.39 4.93 19.42
N HIS A 153 23.66 3.97 18.55
CA HIS A 153 25.00 3.55 18.16
C HIS A 153 25.49 4.40 16.98
N CYS A 154 26.55 5.17 17.18
CA CYS A 154 27.19 5.93 16.11
C CYS A 154 27.74 4.98 15.01
N GLU A 155 27.92 5.47 13.79
CA GLU A 155 28.40 4.66 12.67
C GLU A 155 29.94 4.47 12.67
N ASP A 156 30.63 5.00 13.67
CA ASP A 156 32.08 4.91 13.80
C ASP A 156 32.55 3.47 14.10
N SER A 157 33.86 3.24 13.91
CA SER A 157 34.46 1.90 14.05
C SER A 157 34.57 1.43 15.50
N GLU A 158 34.42 2.35 16.46
CA GLU A 158 34.36 2.04 17.89
C GLU A 158 32.90 1.94 18.35
N VAL A 159 32.63 1.27 19.46
CA VAL A 159 31.26 1.23 20.01
C VAL A 159 31.04 2.52 20.78
N HIS A 160 30.67 3.59 20.07
CA HIS A 160 30.25 4.84 20.69
C HIS A 160 28.72 4.92 20.73
N CYS A 161 28.19 5.21 21.91
CA CYS A 161 26.76 5.26 22.19
C CYS A 161 26.40 6.62 22.78
N ILE A 162 25.39 7.25 22.21
CA ILE A 162 24.80 8.50 22.71
C ILE A 162 23.34 8.27 23.10
N HIS A 163 22.73 9.19 23.83
CA HIS A 163 21.33 9.05 24.23
C HIS A 163 20.38 9.33 23.05
N ASP A 164 19.25 8.62 22.96
CA ASP A 164 18.24 8.77 21.88
C ASP A 164 17.72 10.21 21.66
N ILE A 165 17.79 11.07 22.69
CA ILE A 165 17.35 12.47 22.64
C ILE A 165 18.36 13.38 21.94
N LEU A 166 19.60 12.92 21.73
CA LEU A 166 20.64 13.65 21.04
C LEU A 166 20.63 13.38 19.53
N VAL A 167 19.84 12.40 19.08
CA VAL A 167 19.71 12.10 17.65
C VAL A 167 18.84 13.15 16.98
N CYS A 168 19.34 13.73 15.89
CA CYS A 168 18.64 14.75 15.10
C CYS A 168 18.24 15.99 15.93
N ASP A 169 19.08 16.34 16.91
CA ASP A 169 18.88 17.47 17.80
C ASP A 169 19.50 18.78 17.25
N GLY A 170 20.25 18.69 16.15
CA GLY A 170 20.90 19.80 15.48
C GLY A 170 22.35 20.04 15.93
N ALA A 171 22.85 19.26 16.89
CA ALA A 171 24.23 19.25 17.34
C ALA A 171 24.90 17.94 16.93
N ASN A 172 26.20 18.02 16.62
CA ASN A 172 26.99 16.84 16.29
C ASN A 172 27.56 16.23 17.57
N ASP A 173 26.94 15.17 18.09
CA ASP A 173 27.34 14.46 19.29
C ASP A 173 28.14 13.18 18.99
N CYS A 174 27.92 12.53 17.84
CA CYS A 174 28.80 11.44 17.40
C CYS A 174 30.12 12.00 16.83
N HIS A 175 31.24 11.28 16.97
CA HIS A 175 32.50 11.75 16.38
C HIS A 175 32.44 11.88 14.83
N ASP A 176 31.62 11.06 14.20
CA ASP A 176 31.42 10.98 12.75
C ASP A 176 30.16 11.74 12.26
N GLY A 177 29.42 12.37 13.19
CA GLY A 177 28.15 13.06 12.95
C GLY A 177 27.03 12.20 12.38
N SER A 178 27.04 10.90 12.66
CA SER A 178 25.99 9.97 12.21
C SER A 178 24.63 10.20 12.87
N ASP A 179 24.61 10.79 14.07
CA ASP A 179 23.42 11.22 14.80
C ASP A 179 22.62 12.33 14.10
N GLU A 180 23.29 13.13 13.26
CA GLU A 180 22.68 14.21 12.49
C GLU A 180 22.44 13.85 11.01
N LYS A 181 22.60 12.57 10.66
CA LYS A 181 22.33 12.06 9.31
C LYS A 181 20.98 11.34 9.26
N HIS A 182 20.32 11.43 8.10
CA HIS A 182 19.06 10.76 7.81
C HIS A 182 17.93 11.10 8.79
N CYS A 183 17.76 12.39 9.09
CA CYS A 183 16.70 12.90 9.95
C CYS A 183 15.37 13.08 9.19
N GLU A 184 15.06 12.20 8.23
CA GLU A 184 13.75 12.12 7.61
C GLU A 184 12.72 11.48 8.55
N ASN A 185 11.49 11.97 8.51
CA ASN A 185 10.37 11.39 9.25
C ASN A 185 9.44 10.65 8.28
N PRO A 186 9.38 9.30 8.31
CA PRO A 186 8.42 8.52 7.52
C PRO A 186 6.97 8.87 7.80
N ALA A 187 6.64 9.34 9.01
CA ALA A 187 5.33 9.78 9.45
C ALA A 187 5.15 11.30 9.22
N TYR A 188 5.36 11.75 7.98
CA TYR A 188 5.16 13.14 7.57
C TYR A 188 3.66 13.47 7.41
N ALA A 189 3.31 14.77 7.44
CA ALA A 189 1.93 15.21 7.24
C ALA A 189 1.38 14.78 5.87
N GLY A 190 0.25 14.07 5.87
CA GLY A 190 -0.36 13.46 4.69
C GLY A 190 0.05 12.01 4.45
N ALA A 191 0.97 11.44 5.22
CA ALA A 191 1.27 10.01 5.17
C ALA A 191 0.06 9.19 5.67
N THR A 192 -0.42 8.28 4.83
CA THR A 192 -1.45 7.30 5.21
C THR A 192 -0.83 5.92 5.26
N PHE A 193 -0.83 5.30 6.43
CA PHE A 193 -0.44 3.91 6.60
C PHE A 193 -1.65 3.00 6.71
N HIS A 194 -1.55 1.80 6.14
CA HIS A 194 -2.62 0.81 6.20
C HIS A 194 -2.08 -0.59 6.45
N GLY A 195 -2.86 -1.43 7.12
CA GLY A 195 -2.48 -2.81 7.36
C GLY A 195 -3.54 -3.56 8.16
N ASN A 196 -3.31 -4.85 8.30
CA ASN A 196 -4.25 -5.76 8.96
C ASN A 196 -3.64 -6.26 10.27
N GLU A 197 -4.47 -6.36 11.30
CA GLU A 197 -4.05 -6.82 12.62
C GLU A 197 -3.86 -8.34 12.66
N PHE A 198 -2.95 -8.78 13.53
CA PHE A 198 -2.79 -10.18 13.89
C PHE A 198 -2.54 -10.32 15.40
N ASN A 199 -2.75 -11.53 15.93
CA ASN A 199 -2.60 -11.85 17.37
C ASN A 199 -3.44 -10.94 18.28
N ASN A 200 -4.62 -10.53 17.83
CA ASN A 200 -5.48 -9.60 18.56
C ASN A 200 -6.11 -10.25 19.80
N LYS A 201 -5.81 -9.67 20.95
CA LYS A 201 -6.32 -9.95 22.30
C LYS A 201 -6.75 -8.66 23.00
N CYS A 202 -6.88 -7.56 22.26
CA CYS A 202 -7.33 -6.29 22.79
C CYS A 202 -8.81 -6.44 23.16
N GLU A 203 -9.11 -6.37 24.45
CA GLU A 203 -10.45 -6.64 24.96
C GLU A 203 -11.41 -5.49 24.58
N HIS A 204 -12.57 -5.85 24.00
CA HIS A 204 -13.75 -5.01 23.72
C HIS A 204 -13.63 -3.75 22.83
N ASP A 205 -12.44 -3.33 22.39
CA ASP A 205 -12.29 -2.10 21.58
C ASP A 205 -11.81 -2.33 20.13
N PHE A 206 -11.31 -3.53 19.81
CA PHE A 206 -10.54 -3.77 18.58
C PHE A 206 -10.87 -5.13 17.98
N ASN A 207 -11.50 -5.14 16.81
CA ASN A 207 -11.58 -6.28 15.89
C ASN A 207 -11.73 -5.68 14.49
N ALA A 208 -10.65 -5.11 13.98
CA ALA A 208 -10.64 -4.42 12.70
C ALA A 208 -9.86 -5.26 11.69
N GLU A 209 -10.49 -5.61 10.58
CA GLU A 209 -9.80 -6.30 9.50
C GLU A 209 -8.79 -5.35 8.83
N HIS A 210 -9.15 -4.06 8.69
CA HIS A 210 -8.31 -3.05 8.05
C HIS A 210 -8.14 -1.81 8.95
N ILE A 211 -6.88 -1.45 9.19
CA ILE A 211 -6.49 -0.28 9.97
C ILE A 211 -5.93 0.77 9.03
N HIS A 212 -6.42 2.01 9.16
CA HIS A 212 -5.89 3.19 8.48
C HIS A 212 -5.36 4.19 9.51
N VAL A 213 -4.11 4.63 9.34
CA VAL A 213 -3.45 5.62 10.18
C VAL A 213 -3.08 6.80 9.29
N ASP A 214 -3.86 7.88 9.38
CA ASP A 214 -3.66 9.11 8.62
C ASP A 214 -2.94 10.15 9.47
N VAL A 215 -1.70 10.48 9.12
CA VAL A 215 -0.97 11.59 9.74
C VAL A 215 -1.52 12.89 9.16
N ILE A 216 -2.26 13.65 9.98
CA ILE A 216 -2.91 14.90 9.54
C ILE A 216 -1.92 16.06 9.61
N GLU A 217 -1.20 16.16 10.72
CA GLU A 217 -0.24 17.23 10.97
C GLU A 217 1.03 16.67 11.58
N GLU A 218 2.15 17.26 11.19
CA GLU A 218 3.48 17.00 11.74
C GLU A 218 4.12 18.36 12.07
N LYS A 219 4.66 18.47 13.29
CA LYS A 219 5.30 19.69 13.80
C LYS A 219 6.61 19.35 14.48
N ARG A 220 7.71 19.78 13.88
CA ARG A 220 9.06 19.73 14.47
C ARG A 220 9.45 21.11 15.02
N TYR A 221 9.73 21.20 16.32
CA TYR A 221 10.14 22.45 16.95
C TYR A 221 11.66 22.58 16.99
N ASN A 222 12.18 23.77 16.72
CA ASN A 222 13.63 24.02 16.72
C ASN A 222 14.26 23.89 18.12
N ASP A 223 13.49 24.13 19.19
CA ASP A 223 14.00 24.03 20.57
C ASP A 223 14.22 22.58 21.01
N PHE A 224 13.60 21.61 20.31
CA PHE A 224 13.73 20.19 20.60
C PHE A 224 13.45 19.36 19.34
N PRO A 225 14.38 19.34 18.36
CA PRO A 225 14.13 18.76 17.05
C PRO A 225 14.33 17.23 17.02
N SER A 226 14.77 16.61 18.13
CA SER A 226 14.91 15.15 18.28
C SER A 226 13.57 14.41 18.26
N ILE A 227 12.45 15.14 18.27
CA ILE A 227 11.11 14.59 18.06
C ILE A 227 10.25 15.49 17.15
N SER A 228 9.25 14.89 16.53
CA SER A 228 8.14 15.60 15.87
C SER A 228 6.82 15.30 16.56
N LEU A 229 6.00 16.31 16.80
CA LEU A 229 4.63 16.13 17.30
C LEU A 229 3.69 15.81 16.13
N LEU A 230 2.78 14.88 16.36
CA LEU A 230 1.85 14.38 15.35
C LEU A 230 0.40 14.53 15.80
N ASP A 231 -0.45 14.96 14.88
CA ASP A 231 -1.91 14.81 14.97
C ASP A 231 -2.34 13.75 13.96
N VAL A 232 -2.97 12.68 14.45
CA VAL A 232 -3.19 11.47 13.67
C VAL A 232 -4.63 11.02 13.80
N LYS A 233 -5.28 10.71 12.69
CA LYS A 233 -6.59 10.08 12.68
C LYS A 233 -6.43 8.60 12.38
N VAL A 234 -6.86 7.77 13.33
CA VAL A 234 -6.86 6.32 13.17
C VAL A 234 -8.30 5.90 12.83
N SER A 235 -8.45 5.17 11.73
CA SER A 235 -9.73 4.61 11.28
C SER A 235 -9.67 3.09 11.26
N LEU A 236 -10.75 2.44 11.68
CA LEU A 236 -10.87 0.99 11.77
C LEU A 236 -12.06 0.54 10.93
N ASP A 237 -11.80 -0.34 9.96
CA ASP A 237 -12.75 -0.84 8.95
C ASP A 237 -13.54 0.27 8.24
N ASP A 238 -13.00 1.49 8.19
CA ASP A 238 -13.67 2.71 7.72
C ASP A 238 -15.01 3.04 8.42
N LYS A 239 -15.37 2.32 9.49
CA LYS A 239 -16.63 2.49 10.23
C LYS A 239 -16.49 3.47 11.38
N SER A 240 -15.32 3.49 12.01
CA SER A 240 -15.03 4.36 13.15
C SER A 240 -13.68 5.01 12.97
N SER A 241 -13.60 6.31 13.25
CA SER A 241 -12.34 7.04 13.29
C SER A 241 -12.24 7.82 14.60
N LYS A 242 -11.03 7.91 15.14
CA LYS A 242 -10.72 8.64 16.36
C LYS A 242 -9.44 9.45 16.17
N MET A 243 -9.37 10.58 16.87
CA MET A 243 -8.18 11.43 16.87
C MET A 243 -7.20 10.95 17.93
N TYR A 244 -5.94 10.91 17.52
CA TYR A 244 -4.79 10.55 18.32
C TYR A 244 -3.80 11.69 18.29
N LYS A 245 -3.15 11.91 19.43
CA LYS A 245 -1.92 12.67 19.50
C LYS A 245 -0.75 11.70 19.44
N GLY A 246 0.36 12.15 18.91
CA GLY A 246 1.53 11.31 18.79
C GLY A 246 2.83 12.07 18.79
N VAL A 247 3.90 11.29 18.87
CA VAL A 247 5.28 11.75 18.77
C VAL A 247 6.02 10.79 17.85
N TYR A 248 6.78 11.33 16.91
CA TYR A 248 7.82 10.59 16.21
C TYR A 248 9.16 10.87 16.89
N SER A 249 9.86 9.83 17.34
CA SER A 249 11.22 9.91 17.87
C SER A 249 12.21 9.53 16.79
N TYR A 250 13.15 10.42 16.49
CA TYR A 250 14.21 10.17 15.50
C TYR A 250 15.21 9.13 16.01
N GLY A 251 15.62 9.19 17.28
CA GLY A 251 16.56 8.24 17.86
C GLY A 251 16.02 6.81 17.96
N GLU A 252 14.72 6.65 18.23
CA GLU A 252 14.07 5.33 18.31
C GLU A 252 13.47 4.88 16.97
N LYS A 253 13.46 5.76 15.95
CA LYS A 253 12.74 5.59 14.68
C LYS A 253 11.33 5.07 14.89
N ALA A 254 10.59 5.69 15.80
CA ALA A 254 9.32 5.18 16.29
C ALA A 254 8.25 6.27 16.37
N MET A 255 7.09 5.97 15.77
CA MET A 255 5.86 6.74 15.95
C MET A 255 5.07 6.17 17.14
N VAL A 256 4.82 6.98 18.16
CA VAL A 256 4.04 6.62 19.33
C VAL A 256 2.74 7.42 19.34
N LEU A 257 1.61 6.74 19.36
CA LEU A 257 0.27 7.34 19.38
C LEU A 257 -0.48 7.03 20.67
N TYR A 258 -1.28 7.98 21.12
CA TYR A 258 -2.20 7.84 22.23
C TYR A 258 -3.50 8.61 21.93
N PRO A 259 -4.66 8.12 22.40
CA PRO A 259 -5.95 8.74 22.08
C PRO A 259 -6.00 10.15 22.69
N GLU A 260 -6.46 11.12 21.91
CA GLU A 260 -6.60 12.50 22.42
C GLU A 260 -7.67 12.56 23.52
N HIS A 261 -8.76 11.82 23.34
CA HIS A 261 -9.90 11.75 24.25
C HIS A 261 -10.52 10.35 24.30
N GLY A 262 -11.07 10.00 25.47
CA GLY A 262 -11.92 8.81 25.65
C GLY A 262 -11.15 7.48 25.66
N ASN A 263 -11.86 6.40 25.32
CA ASN A 263 -11.30 5.06 25.25
C ASN A 263 -10.57 4.84 23.94
N GLY A 264 -9.44 4.13 23.99
CA GLY A 264 -8.61 3.79 22.86
C GLY A 264 -7.41 2.96 23.29
N PHE A 265 -6.45 2.81 22.39
CA PHE A 265 -5.23 2.02 22.59
C PHE A 265 -4.00 2.91 22.43
N GLY A 266 -2.89 2.55 23.06
CA GLY A 266 -1.59 3.10 22.69
C GLY A 266 -1.08 2.37 21.45
N MET A 267 -0.37 3.05 20.55
CA MET A 267 0.26 2.39 19.41
C MET A 267 1.73 2.78 19.35
N ILE A 268 2.61 1.83 19.10
CA ILE A 268 4.00 2.09 18.78
C ILE A 268 4.28 1.48 17.41
N CYS A 269 4.60 2.31 16.42
CA CYS A 269 5.05 1.85 15.11
C CYS A 269 6.54 2.10 14.95
N ARG A 270 7.33 1.03 14.84
CA ARG A 270 8.79 1.09 14.69
C ARG A 270 9.17 0.96 13.24
N PHE A 271 9.99 1.90 12.78
CA PHE A 271 10.55 1.95 11.44
C PHE A 271 11.97 1.40 11.49
N ASP A 272 12.31 0.67 10.43
CA ASP A 272 13.63 0.09 10.24
C ASP A 272 14.67 1.14 9.85
N THR A 273 14.23 2.14 9.09
CA THR A 273 15.02 3.21 8.49
C THR A 273 14.13 4.44 8.29
N ASP A 274 14.75 5.54 7.93
CA ASP A 274 14.18 6.89 7.75
C ASP A 274 13.42 6.99 6.41
N GLU A 275 13.73 6.09 5.48
CA GLU A 275 13.06 5.90 4.19
C GLU A 275 12.02 4.75 4.22
N SER A 276 11.79 4.13 5.39
CA SER A 276 10.92 2.96 5.50
C SER A 276 9.48 3.28 5.09
N LYS A 277 9.02 2.62 4.02
CA LYS A 277 7.60 2.66 3.59
C LYS A 277 6.68 1.78 4.45
N PHE A 278 7.16 1.20 5.54
CA PHE A 278 6.38 0.34 6.42
C PHE A 278 6.92 0.43 7.84
N CYS A 279 6.09 0.09 8.82
CA CYS A 279 6.49 -0.03 10.22
C CYS A 279 5.82 -1.21 10.90
N HIS A 280 6.51 -1.78 11.90
CA HIS A 280 5.95 -2.80 12.79
C HIS A 280 5.20 -2.11 13.91
N ALA A 281 3.88 -2.31 13.94
CA ALA A 281 2.98 -1.69 14.90
C ALA A 281 2.66 -2.66 16.04
N GLU A 282 2.84 -2.20 17.27
CA GLU A 282 2.35 -2.84 18.49
C GLU A 282 1.21 -2.01 19.07
N PHE A 283 0.09 -2.66 19.34
CA PHE A 283 -1.09 -2.07 19.97
C PHE A 283 -1.06 -2.40 21.45
N ILE A 284 -1.15 -1.38 22.29
CA ILE A 284 -0.99 -1.46 23.75
C ILE A 284 -2.32 -1.10 24.40
N SER A 285 -2.82 -1.98 25.27
CA SER A 285 -3.95 -1.63 26.11
C SER A 285 -3.53 -0.56 27.12
N LEU A 286 -4.23 0.58 27.15
CA LEU A 286 -3.93 1.65 28.11
C LEU A 286 -4.29 1.26 29.56
N ILE A 287 -5.10 0.21 29.74
CA ILE A 287 -5.48 -0.32 31.05
C ILE A 287 -4.42 -1.32 31.52
N SER A 288 -4.17 -2.38 30.74
CA SER A 288 -3.28 -3.46 31.17
C SER A 288 -1.80 -3.19 30.89
N ARG A 289 -1.48 -2.17 30.09
CA ARG A 289 -0.13 -1.78 29.67
C ARG A 289 0.63 -2.88 28.90
N ASN A 290 -0.09 -3.89 28.42
CA ASN A 290 0.46 -4.99 27.65
C ASN A 290 0.18 -4.80 26.16
N VAL A 291 1.09 -5.30 25.33
CA VAL A 291 0.84 -5.48 23.90
C VAL A 291 -0.30 -6.47 23.74
N CYS A 292 -1.37 -6.05 23.07
CA CYS A 292 -2.59 -6.83 22.88
C CYS A 292 -2.86 -7.15 21.41
N ALA A 293 -2.26 -6.45 20.45
CA ALA A 293 -2.29 -6.82 19.04
C ALA A 293 -1.03 -6.30 18.33
N GLU A 294 -0.78 -6.80 17.12
CA GLU A 294 0.32 -6.37 16.26
C GLU A 294 -0.16 -6.19 14.83
N ALA A 295 0.50 -5.33 14.06
CA ALA A 295 0.27 -5.18 12.62
C ALA A 295 1.57 -4.79 11.89
N ILE A 296 1.59 -5.02 10.57
CA ILE A 296 2.57 -4.40 9.68
C ILE A 296 1.82 -3.32 8.91
N LEU A 297 2.12 -2.06 9.20
CA LEU A 297 1.49 -0.92 8.53
C LEU A 297 2.36 -0.48 7.36
N THR A 298 1.76 -0.35 6.18
CA THR A 298 2.42 0.01 4.92
C THR A 298 1.93 1.38 4.46
N LEU A 299 2.86 2.23 4.04
CA LEU A 299 2.57 3.53 3.46
C LEU A 299 1.79 3.33 2.15
N LYS A 300 0.66 4.03 2.02
CA LYS A 300 -0.14 4.09 0.80
C LYS A 300 0.57 4.98 -0.21
N GLU A 301 0.80 4.43 -1.41
CA GLU A 301 1.40 5.16 -2.54
C GLU A 301 0.42 6.16 -3.19
#